data_AF-A0A7S2G2Y1-F1
#
_entry.id   AF-A0A7S2G2Y1-F1
#
_cell.length_a   1.000
_cell.length_b   1.000
_cell.length_c   1.000
_cell.angle_alpha   90.00
_cell.angle_beta   90.00
_cell.angle_gamma   90.00
#
_symmetry.space_group_name_H-M   'P 1'
#
loop_
_entity.id
_entity.type
_entity.pdbx_description
1 polymer ?
#
loop_
_entity_poly.entity_id
_entity_poly.type
_entity_poly.pdbx_seq_one_letter_code
_entity_poly.pdbx_strand_id
1 'polypeptide(L)'
;SSSVRDNGYGLLVISQFTLFATFKKPKPDFHQAMGGDEAKSLYEAFLKKVRAEVGEDKVQTGVFGAMMQVELVNDGPVTVELVANASPSPSSATSASVTGKASTRSADAPEADAKDR
;
A
#
# COMPACT_ATOMS: atom_id res chain seq x y z
N SER A 1 -10.13 29.63 -6.30
CA SER A 1 -11.04 28.50 -6.07
C SER A 1 -11.07 28.22 -4.58
N SER A 2 -12.25 28.06 -3.97
CA SER A 2 -12.37 27.72 -2.55
C SER A 2 -12.39 26.19 -2.37
N SER A 3 -11.78 25.70 -1.29
CA SER A 3 -11.75 24.29 -0.92
C SER A 3 -12.99 23.88 -0.11
N VAL A 4 -13.15 22.58 0.14
CA VAL A 4 -14.21 22.04 1.03
C VAL A 4 -14.15 22.70 2.41
N ARG A 5 -12.94 22.90 2.95
CA ARG A 5 -12.73 23.55 4.25
C ARG A 5 -13.15 25.01 4.22
N ASP A 6 -12.76 25.76 3.17
CA ASP A 6 -13.07 27.19 3.05
C ASP A 6 -14.58 27.46 2.99
N ASN A 7 -15.33 26.53 2.42
CA ASN A 7 -16.79 26.61 2.32
C ASN A 7 -17.52 25.96 3.51
N GLY A 8 -16.79 25.36 4.44
CA GLY A 8 -17.34 24.72 5.63
C GLY A 8 -18.17 23.45 5.35
N TYR A 9 -18.00 22.82 4.20
CA TYR A 9 -18.73 21.61 3.79
C TYR A 9 -18.23 20.35 4.49
N GLY A 10 -19.05 19.28 4.43
CA GLY A 10 -18.72 17.96 4.95
C GLY A 10 -17.96 17.08 3.96
N LEU A 11 -17.37 16.00 4.48
CA LEU A 11 -16.70 14.96 3.70
C LEU A 11 -17.30 13.59 4.00
N LEU A 12 -17.56 12.80 2.95
CA LEU A 12 -17.82 11.37 3.05
C LEU A 12 -16.61 10.60 2.54
N VAL A 13 -15.98 9.80 3.42
CA VAL A 13 -14.76 9.06 3.09
C VAL A 13 -15.04 7.56 3.06
N ILE A 14 -14.89 6.93 1.88
CA ILE A 14 -15.11 5.49 1.67
C ILE A 14 -13.78 4.82 1.24
N SER A 15 -13.41 3.73 1.91
CA SER A 15 -12.26 2.91 1.51
C SER A 15 -12.56 2.14 0.21
N GLN A 16 -11.77 2.33 -0.85
CA GLN A 16 -12.02 1.73 -2.17
C GLN A 16 -10.77 1.08 -2.77
N PHE A 17 -10.52 -0.20 -2.46
CA PHE A 17 -9.35 -0.93 -2.98
C PHE A 17 -9.41 -1.19 -4.50
N THR A 18 -10.61 -1.20 -5.09
CA THR A 18 -10.79 -1.51 -6.51
C THR A 18 -10.21 -0.45 -7.43
N LEU A 19 -9.84 0.74 -6.91
CA LEU A 19 -9.10 1.75 -7.68
C LEU A 19 -7.71 1.25 -8.12
N PHE A 20 -7.15 0.24 -7.42
CA PHE A 20 -5.91 -0.43 -7.79
C PHE A 20 -6.12 -1.64 -8.71
N ALA A 21 -7.28 -1.76 -9.37
CA ALA A 21 -7.54 -2.85 -10.30
C ALA A 21 -6.62 -2.78 -11.52
N THR A 22 -6.02 -3.92 -11.86
CA THR A 22 -5.30 -4.13 -13.11
C THR A 22 -6.05 -5.14 -13.97
N PHE A 23 -6.07 -4.91 -15.29
CA PHE A 23 -6.84 -5.72 -16.25
C PHE A 23 -5.90 -6.37 -17.26
N LYS A 24 -5.27 -7.49 -16.87
CA LYS A 24 -4.53 -8.35 -17.81
C LYS A 24 -5.43 -9.39 -18.51
N LYS A 25 -6.61 -9.65 -17.94
CA LYS A 25 -7.65 -10.60 -18.35
C LYS A 25 -9.02 -9.94 -18.06
N PRO A 26 -10.17 -10.52 -18.49
CA PRO A 26 -11.49 -9.97 -18.18
C PRO A 26 -11.79 -9.88 -16.67
N LYS A 27 -11.08 -10.66 -15.83
CA LYS A 27 -11.16 -10.55 -14.38
C LYS A 27 -10.15 -9.50 -13.86
N PRO A 28 -10.57 -8.53 -13.04
CA PRO A 28 -9.65 -7.59 -12.40
C PRO A 28 -8.76 -8.31 -11.39
N ASP A 29 -7.50 -7.87 -11.32
CA ASP A 29 -6.52 -8.28 -10.33
C ASP A 29 -6.14 -7.07 -9.45
N PHE A 30 -6.13 -7.27 -8.13
CA PHE A 30 -5.94 -6.24 -7.12
C PHE A 30 -4.64 -6.40 -6.32
N HIS A 31 -3.65 -7.14 -6.83
CA HIS A 31 -2.35 -7.36 -6.16
C HIS A 31 -1.59 -6.07 -5.80
N GLN A 32 -1.93 -4.93 -6.42
CA GLN A 32 -1.35 -3.62 -6.08
C GLN A 32 -2.00 -2.94 -4.87
N ALA A 33 -3.18 -3.41 -4.42
CA ALA A 33 -3.80 -2.92 -3.22
C ALA A 33 -3.06 -3.43 -1.97
N MET A 34 -2.99 -2.58 -0.94
CA MET A 34 -2.45 -2.93 0.37
C MET A 34 -3.30 -4.03 1.04
N GLY A 35 -2.67 -4.90 1.83
CA GLY A 35 -3.34 -5.96 2.59
C GLY A 35 -4.31 -5.43 3.65
N GLY A 36 -5.32 -6.23 4.01
CA GLY A 36 -6.49 -5.77 4.79
C GLY A 36 -6.15 -5.07 6.12
N ASP A 37 -5.32 -5.67 6.96
CA ASP A 37 -5.01 -5.12 8.30
C ASP A 37 -4.16 -3.84 8.23
N GLU A 38 -3.16 -3.83 7.35
CA GLU A 38 -2.33 -2.65 7.09
C GLU A 38 -3.17 -1.51 6.47
N ALA A 39 -4.01 -1.84 5.50
CA ALA A 39 -4.90 -0.89 4.83
C ALA A 39 -5.93 -0.30 5.80
N LYS A 40 -6.47 -1.11 6.72
CA LYS A 40 -7.38 -0.63 7.76
C LYS A 40 -6.68 0.36 8.69
N SER A 41 -5.48 0.01 9.16
CA SER A 41 -4.68 0.87 10.03
C SER A 41 -4.35 2.20 9.35
N LEU A 42 -3.98 2.16 8.06
CA LEU A 42 -3.72 3.36 7.27
C LEU A 42 -4.98 4.21 7.07
N TYR A 43 -6.12 3.57 6.78
CA TYR A 43 -7.41 4.25 6.62
C TYR A 43 -7.83 4.96 7.91
N GLU A 44 -7.73 4.30 9.07
CA GLU A 44 -8.02 4.90 10.37
C GLU A 44 -7.09 6.08 10.70
N ALA A 45 -5.80 5.94 10.40
CA ALA A 45 -4.83 7.04 10.54
C ALA A 45 -5.14 8.22 9.60
N PHE A 46 -5.58 7.95 8.37
CA PHE A 46 -6.02 8.96 7.42
C PHE A 46 -7.26 9.70 7.94
N LEU A 47 -8.28 8.98 8.41
CA LEU A 47 -9.49 9.58 8.99
C LEU A 47 -9.18 10.47 10.18
N LYS A 48 -8.26 10.06 11.06
CA LYS A 48 -7.82 10.89 12.19
C LYS A 48 -7.24 12.23 11.73
N LYS A 49 -6.41 12.22 10.67
CA LYS A 49 -5.85 13.45 10.09
C LYS A 49 -6.94 14.31 9.47
N VAL A 50 -7.83 13.74 8.66
CA VAL A 50 -8.93 14.48 8.01
C VAL A 50 -9.85 15.12 9.04
N ARG A 51 -10.22 14.40 10.11
CA ARG A 51 -11.05 14.93 11.21
C ARG A 51 -10.37 16.08 11.94
N ALA A 52 -9.08 15.96 12.25
CA ALA A 52 -8.32 17.05 12.85
C ALA A 52 -8.28 18.31 11.97
N GLU A 53 -8.36 18.09 10.65
CA GLU A 53 -8.24 19.13 9.64
C GLU A 53 -9.58 19.79 9.24
N VAL A 54 -10.70 19.07 9.33
CA VAL A 54 -12.01 19.52 8.82
C VAL A 54 -13.06 19.66 9.93
N GLY A 55 -12.86 19.00 11.08
CA GLY A 55 -13.82 18.91 12.17
C GLY A 55 -14.43 17.51 12.26
N GLU A 56 -14.59 16.99 13.48
CA GLU A 56 -15.05 15.62 13.71
C GLU A 56 -16.51 15.40 13.28
N ASP A 57 -17.35 16.40 13.48
CA ASP A 57 -18.77 16.44 13.09
C ASP A 57 -18.99 16.55 11.56
N LYS A 58 -17.95 16.95 10.81
CA LYS A 58 -18.02 17.17 9.36
C LYS A 58 -17.55 15.98 8.53
N VAL A 59 -16.98 14.95 9.16
CA VAL A 59 -16.41 13.79 8.45
C VAL A 59 -17.24 12.55 8.73
N GLN A 60 -18.00 12.14 7.71
CA GLN A 60 -18.69 10.86 7.69
C GLN A 60 -17.85 9.80 7.00
N THR A 61 -18.02 8.55 7.42
CA THR A 61 -17.22 7.42 6.93
C THR A 61 -18.09 6.21 6.65
N GLY A 62 -17.65 5.37 5.72
CA GLY A 62 -18.20 4.03 5.57
C GLY A 62 -17.67 3.06 6.64
N VAL A 63 -17.93 1.78 6.44
CA VAL A 63 -17.35 0.68 7.22
C VAL A 63 -16.28 -0.01 6.38
N PHE A 64 -15.03 0.00 6.85
CA PHE A 64 -13.90 -0.58 6.14
C PHE A 64 -14.14 -2.05 5.80
N GLY A 65 -13.97 -2.42 4.52
CA GLY A 65 -14.12 -3.80 4.05
C GLY A 65 -15.54 -4.34 4.02
N ALA A 66 -16.55 -3.55 4.42
CA ALA A 66 -17.94 -3.96 4.34
C ALA A 66 -18.51 -3.75 2.93
N MET A 67 -19.45 -4.61 2.54
CA MET A 67 -20.31 -4.35 1.39
C MET A 67 -21.26 -3.20 1.73
N MET A 68 -21.24 -2.14 0.93
CA MET A 68 -22.02 -0.94 1.16
C MET A 68 -22.78 -0.53 -0.09
N GLN A 69 -23.96 0.07 0.11
CA GLN A 69 -24.68 0.82 -0.89
C GLN A 69 -24.55 2.30 -0.53
N VAL A 70 -24.08 3.12 -1.48
CA VAL A 70 -23.84 4.54 -1.28
C VAL A 70 -24.68 5.31 -2.29
N GLU A 71 -25.61 6.12 -1.79
CA GLU A 71 -26.36 7.07 -2.60
C GLU A 71 -25.61 8.41 -2.62
N LEU A 72 -25.38 8.94 -3.82
CA LEU A 72 -24.63 10.18 -4.02
C LEU A 72 -25.36 11.07 -5.03
N VAL A 73 -25.65 12.30 -4.61
CA VAL A 73 -26.15 13.35 -5.50
C VAL A 73 -24.98 14.26 -5.85
N ASN A 74 -24.56 14.23 -7.11
CA ASN A 74 -23.49 15.09 -7.62
C ASN A 74 -24.07 16.43 -8.08
N ASP A 75 -23.88 17.49 -7.29
CA ASP A 75 -24.16 18.87 -7.72
C ASP A 75 -23.03 19.34 -8.66
N GLY A 76 -23.20 19.10 -9.96
CA GLY A 76 -22.13 19.12 -10.96
C GLY A 76 -22.54 18.42 -12.27
N PRO A 77 -21.74 17.50 -12.87
CA PRO A 77 -20.77 16.60 -12.24
C PRO A 77 -19.32 17.10 -12.27
N VAL A 78 -18.63 16.97 -11.14
CA VAL A 78 -17.18 17.17 -11.04
C VAL A 78 -16.58 15.91 -10.44
N THR A 79 -15.60 15.32 -11.13
CA THR A 79 -14.84 14.17 -10.64
C THR A 79 -13.37 14.48 -10.82
N VAL A 80 -12.60 14.31 -9.74
CA VAL A 80 -11.17 14.59 -9.73
C VAL A 80 -10.45 13.32 -9.27
N GLU A 81 -9.52 12.85 -10.10
CA GLU A 81 -8.60 11.77 -9.73
C GLU A 81 -7.34 12.38 -9.11
N LEU A 82 -6.95 11.88 -7.94
CA LEU A 82 -5.75 12.30 -7.23
C LEU A 82 -4.89 11.08 -6.91
N VAL A 83 -3.64 11.10 -7.38
CA VAL A 83 -2.62 10.11 -7.01
C VAL A 83 -1.57 10.84 -6.19
N ALA A 84 -1.35 10.40 -4.95
CA ALA A 84 -0.28 10.94 -4.13
C ALA A 84 1.06 10.58 -4.79
N ASN A 85 1.87 11.59 -5.10
CA ASN A 85 3.16 11.41 -5.75
C ASN A 85 3.99 10.38 -4.97
N ALA A 86 4.30 9.24 -5.58
CA ALA A 86 5.34 8.37 -5.07
C ALA A 86 6.66 9.10 -5.24
N SER A 87 7.33 9.47 -4.14
CA SER A 87 8.72 9.84 -4.23
C SER A 87 9.48 8.63 -4.80
N PRO A 88 10.25 8.75 -5.91
CA PRO A 88 11.02 7.62 -6.39
C PRO A 88 12.04 7.26 -5.31
N SER A 89 11.94 6.07 -4.70
CA SER A 89 12.99 5.59 -3.82
C SER A 89 14.19 5.17 -4.69
N PRO A 90 15.43 5.60 -4.35
CA PRO A 90 16.61 5.18 -5.08
C PRO A 90 17.00 3.79 -4.59
N SER A 91 16.44 2.73 -5.19
CA SER A 91 16.93 1.37 -4.98
C SER A 91 17.40 0.75 -6.29
N SER A 92 18.54 1.24 -6.76
CA SER A 92 19.48 0.46 -7.55
C SER A 92 20.89 0.82 -7.09
N ALA A 93 21.18 0.63 -5.81
CA ALA A 93 22.55 0.55 -5.32
C ALA A 93 23.01 -0.90 -5.50
N THR A 94 23.54 -1.19 -6.68
CA THR A 94 24.32 -2.39 -6.96
C THR A 94 25.52 -2.44 -6.02
N SER A 95 25.50 -3.32 -5.02
CA SER A 95 26.72 -3.71 -4.31
C SER A 95 27.49 -4.71 -5.16
N ALA A 96 28.46 -4.21 -5.91
CA ALA A 96 29.57 -5.02 -6.39
C ALA A 96 30.42 -5.46 -5.19
N SER A 97 30.62 -6.77 -5.01
CA SER A 97 31.65 -7.34 -4.13
C SER A 97 32.73 -7.96 -5.01
N VAL A 98 33.89 -7.31 -5.02
CA VAL A 98 35.15 -7.81 -5.59
C VAL A 98 35.90 -8.61 -4.51
N THR A 99 36.20 -9.86 -4.86
CA THR A 99 37.40 -10.67 -4.62
C THR A 99 38.30 -10.35 -3.41
N GLY A 100 38.46 -11.34 -2.52
CA GLY A 100 39.58 -11.48 -1.59
C GLY A 100 40.00 -12.94 -1.48
N LYS A 101 41.21 -13.27 -1.95
CA LYS A 101 41.85 -14.60 -1.95
C LYS A 101 43.04 -14.60 -0.98
N ALA A 102 43.08 -15.53 -0.03
CA ALA A 102 44.27 -16.10 0.67
C ALA A 102 43.78 -16.93 1.87
N SER A 103 44.42 -17.99 2.40
CA SER A 103 45.46 -18.93 2.01
C SER A 103 45.52 -19.97 3.16
N THR A 104 45.59 -21.25 2.81
CA THR A 104 46.26 -22.38 3.53
C THR A 104 45.96 -22.73 4.99
N ARG A 105 45.59 -24.00 5.23
CA ARG A 105 46.35 -24.96 6.08
C ARG A 105 46.01 -26.42 5.75
N SER A 106 47.03 -27.26 5.86
CA SER A 106 47.19 -28.60 5.30
C SER A 106 46.58 -29.75 6.12
N ALA A 107 46.28 -30.84 5.39
CA ALA A 107 46.43 -32.27 5.68
C ALA A 107 46.01 -32.83 7.06
N ASP A 108 45.08 -33.80 7.06
CA ASP A 108 45.42 -35.23 7.20
C ASP A 108 44.20 -36.12 6.90
N ALA A 109 44.42 -37.28 6.27
CA ALA A 109 43.45 -38.36 6.06
C ALA A 109 44.16 -39.67 6.49
N PRO A 110 43.46 -40.65 7.07
CA PRO A 110 42.83 -41.73 6.29
C PRO A 110 41.43 -42.12 6.83
N GLU A 111 40.44 -42.51 6.01
CA GLU A 111 40.17 -43.84 5.42
C GLU A 111 39.78 -44.94 6.43
N ALA A 112 38.47 -45.27 6.47
CA ALA A 112 37.85 -46.61 6.58
C ALA A 112 36.32 -46.43 6.70
N ASP A 113 35.52 -46.77 5.69
CA ASP A 113 34.95 -48.10 5.39
C ASP A 113 33.64 -48.38 6.13
N ALA A 114 32.54 -48.48 5.37
CA ALA A 114 31.47 -49.48 5.50
C ALA A 114 30.15 -48.98 4.88
N LYS A 115 29.80 -49.61 3.76
CA LYS A 115 28.53 -49.58 3.05
C LYS A 115 27.69 -50.79 3.52
N ASP A 116 26.39 -50.77 3.25
CA ASP A 116 25.40 -51.86 3.39
C ASP A 116 24.84 -52.17 4.80
N ARG A 117 23.71 -51.55 5.15
CA ARG A 117 22.36 -52.16 5.16
C ARG A 117 21.32 -51.23 5.79
#